data_AF-A0A4R4RPY6-F1
#
_entry.id   AF-A0A4R4RPY6-F1
#
_cell.length_a   1.000
_cell.length_b   1.000
_cell.length_c   1.000
_cell.angle_alpha   90.00
_cell.angle_beta   90.00
_cell.angle_gamma   90.00
#
_symmetry.space_group_name_H-M   'P 1'
#
loop_
_entity.id
_entity.type
_entity.pdbx_description
1 polymer ?
#
loop_
_entity_poly.entity_id
_entity_poly.type
_entity_poly.pdbx_seq_one_letter_code
_entity_poly.pdbx_strand_id
1 'polypeptide(L)'
;MTYDSIVNRGDYFSAHYLAEVLPKDLKKKDGLLARWAEAEKDGQPTPRTGLRGLKRSYFKDRPAFADALETVREGKDIPKIEEWKKSLHELHGDILRALGFTAEPRVLTVERSDKQYEVAVAHAEPADRPSVIAIECGWAPDVDAALDITDAGRLLTPVELDHPHMLRTGDKLASWLFAADEPPRYVLILAGGVVILADRMTWGEGRYLAVSLDIALGRSTAASSEIETIAALFSADSLLPPEEGGAEPLAELLSGSRAVGERGAATLKQWHILRKARCSPSRLTTVVQAILTLEYRSR
;
A
#
# COMPACT_ATOMS: atom_id res chain seq x y z
N MET A 1 -7.27 12.18 -13.02
CA MET A 1 -5.78 12.27 -12.91
C MET A 1 -5.21 10.85 -12.99
N THR A 2 -4.10 10.63 -13.70
CA THR A 2 -3.44 9.30 -13.74
C THR A 2 -2.25 9.33 -12.79
N TYR A 3 -2.13 8.30 -11.94
CA TYR A 3 -1.00 8.10 -11.05
C TYR A 3 -0.07 7.07 -11.70
N ASP A 4 1.17 7.47 -11.97
CA ASP A 4 2.12 6.58 -12.65
C ASP A 4 2.93 5.76 -11.64
N SER A 5 3.04 6.26 -10.41
CA SER A 5 3.72 5.56 -9.32
C SER A 5 2.82 4.61 -8.53
N ILE A 6 1.49 4.75 -8.63
CA ILE A 6 0.52 3.95 -7.87
C ILE A 6 -0.10 2.89 -8.77
N VAL A 7 -0.03 1.64 -8.36
CA VAL A 7 -0.73 0.51 -8.98
C VAL A 7 -1.94 0.15 -8.13
N ASN A 8 -3.13 0.30 -8.72
CA ASN A 8 -4.42 -0.11 -8.16
C ASN A 8 -4.79 -1.49 -8.70
N ARG A 9 -4.27 -2.56 -8.08
CA ARG A 9 -4.45 -3.93 -8.58
C ARG A 9 -5.87 -4.41 -8.29
N GLY A 10 -6.50 -4.97 -9.31
CA GLY A 10 -7.81 -5.64 -9.19
C GLY A 10 -8.96 -4.71 -8.79
N ASP A 11 -8.88 -3.41 -9.09
CA ASP A 11 -9.87 -2.42 -8.67
C ASP A 11 -10.07 -2.38 -7.14
N TYR A 12 -8.97 -2.33 -6.38
CA TYR A 12 -9.01 -2.09 -4.94
C TYR A 12 -9.80 -0.82 -4.61
N PHE A 13 -9.49 0.27 -5.31
CA PHE A 13 -10.40 1.40 -5.53
C PHE A 13 -11.05 1.28 -6.90
N SER A 14 -12.27 1.80 -7.06
CA SER A 14 -12.78 2.02 -8.42
C SER A 14 -11.92 3.06 -9.15
N ALA A 15 -11.61 2.82 -10.42
CA ALA A 15 -10.75 3.70 -11.22
C ALA A 15 -11.26 5.15 -11.27
N HIS A 16 -12.58 5.34 -11.38
CA HIS A 16 -13.20 6.67 -11.36
C HIS A 16 -13.01 7.37 -10.01
N TYR A 17 -13.23 6.65 -8.89
CA TYR A 17 -13.04 7.24 -7.57
C TYR A 17 -11.60 7.69 -7.39
N LEU A 18 -10.63 6.82 -7.69
CA LEU A 18 -9.21 7.11 -7.55
C LEU A 18 -8.80 8.34 -8.38
N ALA A 19 -9.23 8.41 -9.64
CA ALA A 19 -8.79 9.47 -10.56
C ALA A 19 -9.49 10.82 -10.36
N GLU A 20 -10.77 10.83 -9.95
CA GLU A 20 -11.64 12.02 -10.03
C GLU A 20 -12.29 12.43 -8.70
N VAL A 21 -12.51 11.49 -7.79
CA VAL A 21 -13.22 11.74 -6.53
C VAL A 21 -12.23 11.90 -5.37
N LEU A 22 -11.26 10.98 -5.25
CA LEU A 22 -10.25 10.99 -4.20
C LEU A 22 -9.53 12.35 -4.10
N PRO A 23 -9.03 12.98 -5.20
CA PRO A 23 -8.38 14.29 -5.09
C PRO A 23 -9.27 15.39 -4.50
N LYS A 24 -10.60 15.29 -4.66
CA LYS A 24 -11.56 16.24 -4.11
C LYS A 24 -11.84 15.94 -2.64
N ASP A 25 -12.00 14.65 -2.29
CA ASP A 25 -12.18 14.20 -0.90
C ASP A 25 -11.00 14.59 -0.03
N LEU A 26 -9.77 14.41 -0.51
CA LEU A 26 -8.56 14.79 0.21
C LEU A 26 -8.43 16.30 0.47
N LYS A 27 -9.03 17.14 -0.40
CA LYS A 27 -9.00 18.61 -0.34
C LYS A 27 -10.16 19.22 0.43
N LYS A 28 -11.06 18.41 1.01
CA LYS A 28 -12.14 18.92 1.88
C LYS A 28 -11.54 19.69 3.06
N LYS A 29 -12.33 20.62 3.63
CA LYS A 29 -11.88 21.54 4.70
C LYS A 29 -11.37 20.81 5.95
N ASP A 30 -11.94 19.65 6.22
CA ASP A 30 -11.63 18.70 7.30
C ASP A 30 -10.83 17.49 6.81
N GLY A 31 -10.40 17.48 5.54
CA GLY A 31 -9.63 16.39 4.94
C GLY A 31 -8.17 16.34 5.41
N LEU A 32 -7.50 15.22 5.12
CA LEU A 32 -6.10 14.98 5.47
C LEU A 32 -5.17 16.11 5.02
N LEU A 33 -5.35 16.64 3.81
CA LEU A 33 -4.44 17.67 3.28
C LEU A 33 -4.54 19.00 4.03
N ALA A 34 -5.72 19.33 4.55
CA ALA A 34 -5.95 20.52 5.36
C ALA A 34 -5.32 20.35 6.76
N ARG A 35 -5.54 19.19 7.39
CA ARG A 35 -4.92 18.86 8.70
C ARG A 35 -3.39 18.93 8.64
N TRP A 36 -2.79 18.34 7.61
CA TRP A 36 -1.36 18.41 7.41
C TRP A 36 -0.87 19.82 7.12
N ALA A 37 -1.64 20.65 6.42
CA ALA A 37 -1.23 22.03 6.14
C ALA A 37 -1.18 22.87 7.43
N GLU A 38 -2.09 22.63 8.39
CA GLU A 38 -2.01 23.28 9.70
C GLU A 38 -0.84 22.74 10.54
N ALA A 39 -0.67 21.41 10.62
CA ALA A 39 0.45 20.80 11.33
C ALA A 39 1.82 21.29 10.81
N GLU A 40 1.96 21.42 9.49
CA GLU A 40 3.19 21.91 8.83
C GLU A 40 3.47 23.40 9.15
N LYS A 41 2.43 24.24 9.34
CA LYS A 41 2.62 25.64 9.79
C LYS A 41 3.20 25.71 11.19
N ASP A 42 2.83 24.76 12.04
CA ASP A 42 3.36 24.62 13.40
C ASP A 42 4.71 23.88 13.43
N GLY A 43 5.30 23.59 12.26
CA GLY A 43 6.58 22.92 12.11
C GLY A 43 6.55 21.42 12.42
N GLN A 44 5.36 20.83 12.57
CA GLN A 44 5.20 19.41 12.81
C GLN A 44 5.46 18.62 11.52
N PRO A 45 6.22 17.50 11.58
CA PRO A 45 6.42 16.65 10.43
C PRO A 45 5.10 15.96 10.06
N THR A 46 4.85 15.85 8.76
CA THR A 46 3.73 15.08 8.19
C THR A 46 4.27 14.03 7.23
N PRO A 47 3.49 12.97 6.92
CA PRO A 47 3.88 11.99 5.91
C PRO A 47 4.21 12.61 4.53
N ARG A 48 3.57 13.75 4.18
CA ARG A 48 3.92 14.50 2.95
C ARG A 48 5.34 15.05 3.00
N THR A 49 5.70 15.69 4.11
CA THR A 49 7.06 16.23 4.30
C THR A 49 8.09 15.11 4.45
N GLY A 50 7.73 14.01 5.12
CA GLY A 50 8.55 12.81 5.27
C GLY A 50 8.91 12.19 3.92
N LEU A 51 7.91 11.90 3.08
CA LEU A 51 8.14 11.37 1.73
C LEU A 51 8.96 12.33 0.85
N ARG A 52 8.73 13.65 0.93
CA ARG A 52 9.56 14.63 0.23
C ARG A 52 11.01 14.61 0.72
N GLY A 53 11.23 14.45 2.03
CA GLY A 53 12.54 14.34 2.65
C GLY A 53 13.29 13.05 2.32
N LEU A 54 12.56 11.94 2.12
CA LEU A 54 13.11 10.61 1.80
C LEU A 54 13.88 10.59 0.47
N LYS A 55 13.52 11.45 -0.49
CA LYS A 55 14.11 11.48 -1.84
C LYS A 55 15.63 11.42 -1.84
N ARG A 56 16.31 12.21 -1.00
CA ARG A 56 17.77 12.33 -1.03
C ARG A 56 18.47 11.06 -0.56
N SER A 57 18.06 10.48 0.57
CA SER A 57 18.65 9.24 1.07
C SER A 57 18.30 8.06 0.16
N TYR A 58 17.05 7.99 -0.30
CA TYR A 58 16.61 6.96 -1.24
C TYR A 58 17.50 6.88 -2.48
N PHE A 59 17.67 7.97 -3.24
CA PHE A 59 18.48 7.95 -4.47
C PHE A 59 19.99 7.85 -4.23
N LYS A 60 20.46 8.12 -3.01
CA LYS A 60 21.85 7.88 -2.63
C LYS A 60 22.15 6.38 -2.54
N ASP A 61 21.25 5.61 -1.93
CA ASP A 61 21.49 4.19 -1.63
C ASP A 61 20.93 3.26 -2.73
N ARG A 62 19.92 3.72 -3.49
CA ARG A 62 19.28 2.97 -4.60
C ARG A 62 20.23 2.30 -5.59
N PRO A 63 21.34 2.93 -6.06
CA PRO A 63 22.27 2.27 -6.98
C PRO A 63 22.84 0.96 -6.43
N ALA A 64 23.18 0.91 -5.13
CA ALA A 64 23.76 -0.29 -4.51
C ALA A 64 22.77 -1.48 -4.51
N PHE A 65 21.48 -1.23 -4.31
CA PHE A 65 20.46 -2.28 -4.40
C PHE A 65 20.27 -2.78 -5.83
N ALA A 66 20.32 -1.87 -6.80
CA ALA A 66 20.21 -2.25 -8.21
C ALA A 66 21.40 -3.08 -8.69
N ASP A 67 22.62 -2.71 -8.30
CA ASP A 67 23.83 -3.48 -8.63
C ASP A 67 23.78 -4.89 -7.99
N ALA A 68 23.26 -5.00 -6.76
CA ALA A 68 23.04 -6.29 -6.10
C ALA A 68 21.98 -7.14 -6.82
N LEU A 69 20.89 -6.54 -7.30
CA LEU A 69 19.87 -7.23 -8.09
C LEU A 69 20.46 -7.79 -9.39
N GLU A 70 21.26 -7.01 -10.12
CA GLU A 70 21.92 -7.50 -11.32
C GLU A 70 22.90 -8.65 -11.02
N THR A 71 23.61 -8.58 -9.88
CA THR A 71 24.46 -9.69 -9.42
C THR A 71 23.66 -10.99 -9.22
N VAL A 72 22.48 -10.91 -8.60
CA VAL A 72 21.59 -12.07 -8.40
C VAL A 72 21.06 -12.60 -9.73
N ARG A 73 20.69 -11.71 -10.67
CA ARG A 73 20.22 -12.07 -12.02
C ARG A 73 21.28 -12.78 -12.84
N GLU A 74 22.55 -12.48 -12.61
CA GLU A 74 23.69 -13.21 -13.19
C GLU A 74 23.93 -14.59 -12.54
N GLY A 75 23.12 -14.99 -11.56
CA GLY A 75 23.25 -16.24 -10.82
C GLY A 75 24.39 -16.24 -9.80
N LYS A 76 24.84 -15.06 -9.37
CA LYS A 76 25.90 -14.90 -8.36
C LYS A 76 25.30 -14.53 -7.01
N ASP A 77 25.99 -14.93 -5.95
CA ASP A 77 25.64 -14.49 -4.61
C ASP A 77 25.99 -13.01 -4.41
N ILE A 78 25.16 -12.28 -3.66
CA ILE A 78 25.44 -10.90 -3.27
C ILE A 78 26.67 -10.90 -2.35
N PRO A 79 27.76 -10.20 -2.71
CA PRO A 79 28.91 -10.04 -1.82
C PRO A 79 28.46 -9.37 -0.52
N LYS A 80 28.88 -9.93 0.62
CA LYS A 80 28.54 -9.40 1.95
C LYS A 80 27.02 -9.24 2.17
N ILE A 81 26.27 -10.31 1.92
CA ILE A 81 24.81 -10.36 2.06
C ILE A 81 24.27 -9.74 3.36
N GLU A 82 24.97 -9.88 4.49
CA GLU A 82 24.52 -9.32 5.77
C GLU A 82 24.64 -7.79 5.84
N GLU A 83 25.66 -7.19 5.20
CA GLU A 83 25.76 -5.73 5.05
C GLU A 83 24.62 -5.21 4.14
N TRP A 84 24.34 -5.93 3.05
CA TRP A 84 23.23 -5.62 2.14
C TRP A 84 21.87 -5.69 2.83
N LYS A 85 21.59 -6.76 3.60
CA LYS A 85 20.35 -6.89 4.38
C LYS A 85 20.21 -5.77 5.40
N LYS A 86 21.31 -5.40 6.07
CA LYS A 86 21.31 -4.28 7.02
C LYS A 86 20.94 -2.97 6.33
N SER A 87 21.54 -2.66 5.19
CA SER A 87 21.20 -1.45 4.43
C SER A 87 19.75 -1.48 3.93
N LEU A 88 19.24 -2.63 3.51
CA LEU A 88 17.84 -2.77 3.10
C LEU A 88 16.88 -2.55 4.27
N HIS A 89 17.21 -3.09 5.44
CA HIS A 89 16.47 -2.87 6.67
C HIS A 89 16.46 -1.39 7.10
N GLU A 90 17.59 -0.70 6.98
CA GLU A 90 17.69 0.75 7.20
C GLU A 90 16.79 1.54 6.24
N LEU A 91 16.79 1.19 4.95
CA LEU A 91 15.90 1.78 3.95
C LEU A 91 14.42 1.57 4.31
N HIS A 92 14.02 0.35 4.70
CA HIS A 92 12.65 0.06 5.14
C HIS A 92 12.23 0.90 6.36
N GLY A 93 13.14 1.06 7.32
CA GLY A 93 12.92 1.95 8.46
C GLY A 93 12.72 3.41 8.06
N ASP A 94 13.50 3.92 7.10
CA ASP A 94 13.35 5.27 6.58
C ASP A 94 12.03 5.47 5.82
N ILE A 95 11.60 4.48 5.05
CA ILE A 95 10.29 4.48 4.37
C ILE A 95 9.16 4.54 5.40
N LEU A 96 9.20 3.70 6.44
CA LEU A 96 8.20 3.69 7.51
C LEU A 96 8.11 5.03 8.23
N ARG A 97 9.25 5.61 8.62
CA ARG A 97 9.30 6.95 9.25
C ARG A 97 8.76 8.03 8.32
N ALA A 98 9.09 7.96 7.03
CA ALA A 98 8.57 8.91 6.04
C ALA A 98 7.05 8.82 5.88
N LEU A 99 6.47 7.64 6.10
CA LEU A 99 5.03 7.38 6.11
C LEU A 99 4.36 7.66 7.48
N GLY A 100 5.12 8.13 8.48
CA GLY A 100 4.60 8.47 9.80
C GLY A 100 4.47 7.30 10.77
N PHE A 101 5.01 6.12 10.44
CA PHE A 101 5.07 4.99 11.36
C PHE A 101 6.34 5.06 12.23
N THR A 102 6.25 4.45 13.41
CA THR A 102 7.42 4.20 14.26
C THR A 102 8.18 2.99 13.73
N ALA A 103 9.35 3.23 13.13
CA ALA A 103 10.24 2.17 12.67
C ALA A 103 10.99 1.52 13.84
N GLU A 104 10.30 0.60 14.53
CA GLU A 104 10.79 -0.20 15.66
C GLU A 104 10.69 -1.69 15.32
N PRO A 105 11.76 -2.26 14.72
CA PRO A 105 11.81 -3.69 14.42
C PRO A 105 11.68 -4.53 15.69
N ARG A 106 10.83 -5.54 15.65
CA ARG A 106 10.62 -6.45 16.79
C ARG A 106 10.08 -7.80 16.35
N VAL A 107 10.10 -8.75 17.28
CA VAL A 107 9.44 -10.04 17.12
C VAL A 107 8.05 -9.94 17.75
N LEU A 108 7.03 -10.23 16.95
CA LEU A 108 5.65 -10.40 17.42
C LEU A 108 5.39 -11.88 17.70
N THR A 109 4.75 -12.14 18.84
CA THR A 109 4.11 -13.43 19.10
C THR A 109 2.73 -13.40 18.47
N VAL A 110 2.53 -14.20 17.42
CA VAL A 110 1.24 -14.30 16.72
C VAL A 110 0.57 -15.62 17.09
N GLU A 111 -0.66 -15.52 17.59
CA GLU A 111 -1.51 -16.65 17.90
C GLU A 111 -2.33 -17.08 16.68
N ARG A 112 -2.30 -18.38 16.38
CA ARG A 112 -3.08 -18.97 15.31
C ARG A 112 -3.38 -20.42 15.62
N SER A 113 -4.66 -20.77 15.67
CA SER A 113 -5.11 -22.14 15.94
C SER A 113 -4.54 -22.71 17.24
N ASP A 114 -4.62 -21.92 18.33
CA ASP A 114 -4.11 -22.27 19.67
C ASP A 114 -2.58 -22.49 19.74
N LYS A 115 -1.82 -22.02 18.74
CA LYS A 115 -0.36 -22.06 18.71
C LYS A 115 0.23 -20.66 18.61
N GLN A 116 1.41 -20.50 19.19
CA GLN A 116 2.18 -19.25 19.14
C GLN A 116 3.35 -19.39 18.18
N TYR A 117 3.53 -18.36 17.35
CA TYR A 117 4.63 -18.27 16.39
C TYR A 117 5.34 -16.92 16.53
N GLU A 118 6.66 -16.92 16.35
CA GLU A 118 7.48 -15.71 16.37
C GLU A 118 7.63 -15.14 14.95
N VAL A 119 7.20 -13.89 14.76
CA VAL A 119 7.25 -13.20 13.47
C VAL A 119 8.07 -11.93 13.61
N ALA A 120 9.23 -11.86 12.96
CA ALA A 120 10.00 -10.62 12.86
C ALA A 120 9.27 -9.63 11.93
N VAL A 121 9.06 -8.40 12.43
CA VAL A 121 8.40 -7.31 11.70
C VAL A 121 9.21 -6.04 11.81
N ALA A 122 9.15 -5.18 10.79
CA ALA A 122 9.78 -3.85 10.84
C ALA A 122 8.98 -2.86 11.70
N HIS A 123 7.67 -3.10 11.80
CA HIS A 123 6.77 -2.27 12.58
C HIS A 123 5.48 -3.03 12.91
N ALA A 124 4.92 -2.73 14.06
CA ALA A 124 3.53 -2.98 14.41
C ALA A 124 3.09 -1.97 15.46
N GLU A 125 1.79 -1.78 15.63
CA GLU A 125 1.28 -0.93 16.71
C GLU A 125 1.53 -1.55 18.10
N PRO A 126 1.82 -0.76 19.15
CA PRO A 126 2.16 -1.27 20.49
C PRO A 126 1.03 -2.02 21.21
N ALA A 127 -0.20 -1.97 20.70
CA ALA A 127 -1.38 -2.58 21.31
C ALA A 127 -1.48 -4.08 21.01
N ASP A 128 -2.23 -4.79 21.87
CA ASP A 128 -2.47 -6.25 21.78
C ASP A 128 -3.09 -6.70 20.43
N ARG A 129 -3.59 -5.77 19.62
CA ARG A 129 -4.23 -6.02 18.32
C ARG A 129 -3.77 -4.98 17.29
N PRO A 130 -2.59 -5.15 16.68
CA PRO A 130 -2.08 -4.16 15.75
C PRO A 130 -2.95 -4.10 14.49
N SER A 131 -3.47 -2.91 14.16
CA SER A 131 -4.22 -2.70 12.92
C SER A 131 -3.32 -2.83 11.69
N VAL A 132 -2.07 -2.38 11.81
CA VAL A 132 -1.05 -2.41 10.75
C VAL A 132 0.15 -3.21 11.22
N ILE A 133 0.64 -4.11 10.36
CA ILE A 133 1.93 -4.78 10.52
C ILE A 133 2.77 -4.52 9.27
N ALA A 134 4.04 -4.17 9.42
CA ALA A 134 4.98 -4.03 8.31
C ALA A 134 5.97 -5.20 8.28
N ILE A 135 6.02 -5.91 7.16
CA ILE A 135 6.92 -7.04 6.93
C ILE A 135 7.97 -6.68 5.87
N GLU A 136 9.15 -7.27 5.98
CA GLU A 136 10.29 -6.95 5.11
C GLU A 136 10.60 -8.08 4.14
N CYS A 137 10.67 -7.70 2.86
CA CYS A 137 11.07 -8.57 1.76
C CYS A 137 12.36 -8.04 1.10
N GLY A 138 12.75 -8.63 -0.03
CA GLY A 138 13.91 -8.18 -0.82
C GLY A 138 13.70 -6.80 -1.45
N TRP A 139 14.59 -6.42 -2.36
CA TRP A 139 14.49 -5.13 -3.05
C TRP A 139 13.90 -5.30 -4.46
N ALA A 140 12.84 -4.56 -4.77
CA ALA A 140 12.19 -4.54 -6.07
C ALA A 140 12.39 -3.18 -6.78
N PRO A 141 12.76 -3.18 -8.07
CA PRO A 141 12.87 -1.94 -8.86
C PRO A 141 11.49 -1.38 -9.26
N ASP A 142 10.47 -2.24 -9.36
CA ASP A 142 9.14 -1.92 -9.81
C ASP A 142 8.10 -2.89 -9.21
N VAL A 143 6.83 -2.55 -9.39
CA VAL A 143 5.70 -3.27 -8.76
C VAL A 143 5.56 -4.70 -9.30
N ASP A 144 5.95 -4.95 -10.55
CA ASP A 144 5.81 -6.29 -11.14
C ASP A 144 6.81 -7.28 -10.51
N ALA A 145 8.00 -6.80 -10.11
CA ALA A 145 9.00 -7.59 -9.40
C ALA A 145 8.71 -7.78 -7.90
N ALA A 146 7.89 -6.91 -7.29
CA ALA A 146 7.76 -6.81 -5.82
C ALA A 146 7.18 -8.06 -5.12
N LEU A 147 6.41 -8.88 -5.82
CA LEU A 147 5.86 -10.15 -5.31
C LEU A 147 6.51 -11.39 -5.96
N ASP A 148 7.67 -11.23 -6.61
CA ASP A 148 8.38 -12.37 -7.18
C ASP A 148 8.89 -13.30 -6.06
N ILE A 149 8.27 -14.46 -5.95
CA ILE A 149 8.56 -15.47 -4.92
C ILE A 149 9.97 -16.07 -5.01
N THR A 150 10.67 -15.86 -6.13
CA THR A 150 12.04 -16.32 -6.34
C THR A 150 13.09 -15.28 -5.95
N ASP A 151 12.68 -14.01 -5.83
CA ASP A 151 13.58 -12.88 -5.63
C ASP A 151 13.00 -11.86 -4.62
N ALA A 152 12.60 -10.67 -5.06
CA ALA A 152 12.25 -9.55 -4.18
C ALA A 152 11.04 -9.81 -3.26
N GLY A 153 10.15 -10.74 -3.61
CA GLY A 153 9.01 -11.16 -2.78
C GLY A 153 9.40 -12.08 -1.62
N ARG A 154 10.67 -12.49 -1.50
CA ARG A 154 11.16 -13.32 -0.39
C ARG A 154 11.36 -12.48 0.87
N LEU A 155 10.95 -13.03 2.02
CA LEU A 155 11.14 -12.41 3.33
C LEU A 155 12.63 -12.28 3.66
N LEU A 156 13.03 -11.15 4.26
CA LEU A 156 14.38 -11.01 4.83
C LEU A 156 14.61 -12.00 5.97
N THR A 157 13.57 -12.21 6.78
CA THR A 157 13.54 -13.19 7.87
C THR A 157 12.37 -14.14 7.66
N PRO A 158 12.61 -15.32 7.06
CA PRO A 158 11.58 -16.36 6.93
C PRO A 158 11.01 -16.76 8.30
N VAL A 159 9.71 -17.05 8.34
CA VAL A 159 9.01 -17.46 9.57
C VAL A 159 8.99 -18.98 9.64
N GLU A 160 9.50 -19.53 10.74
CA GLU A 160 9.37 -20.95 11.05
C GLU A 160 7.98 -21.22 11.65
N LEU A 161 7.26 -22.17 11.06
CA LEU A 161 6.00 -22.67 11.61
C LEU A 161 6.27 -24.02 12.31
N ASP A 162 5.35 -24.97 12.21
CA ASP A 162 5.63 -26.34 12.64
C ASP A 162 6.62 -27.01 11.68
N HIS A 163 7.77 -27.47 12.20
CA HIS A 163 8.79 -28.12 11.39
C HIS A 163 8.19 -29.28 10.55
N PRO A 164 8.47 -29.36 9.22
CA PRO A 164 9.47 -28.59 8.46
C PRO A 164 8.91 -27.36 7.71
N HIS A 165 7.73 -26.86 8.08
CA HIS A 165 7.06 -25.78 7.34
C HIS A 165 7.66 -24.40 7.65
N MET A 166 8.02 -23.68 6.59
CA MET A 166 8.50 -22.30 6.67
C MET A 166 7.74 -21.40 5.70
N LEU A 167 7.39 -20.19 6.15
CA LEU A 167 6.94 -19.11 5.27
C LEU A 167 8.17 -18.35 4.78
N ARG A 168 8.31 -18.25 3.46
CA ARG A 168 9.50 -17.66 2.82
C ARG A 168 9.22 -16.40 2.04
N THR A 169 7.96 -16.04 1.84
CA THR A 169 7.55 -14.95 0.95
C THR A 169 6.51 -14.05 1.61
N GLY A 170 6.54 -12.77 1.27
CA GLY A 170 5.70 -11.74 1.87
C GLY A 170 4.21 -11.97 1.63
N ASP A 171 3.83 -12.42 0.44
CA ASP A 171 2.45 -12.73 0.08
C ASP A 171 1.85 -13.83 0.99
N LYS A 172 2.63 -14.90 1.22
CA LYS A 172 2.23 -16.01 2.09
C LYS A 172 2.17 -15.58 3.54
N LEU A 173 3.11 -14.76 4.00
CA LEU A 173 3.08 -14.23 5.37
C LEU A 173 1.87 -13.29 5.58
N ALA A 174 1.56 -12.42 4.63
CA ALA A 174 0.37 -11.56 4.70
C ALA A 174 -0.92 -12.40 4.78
N SER A 175 -1.09 -13.39 3.89
CA SER A 175 -2.22 -14.33 3.96
C SER A 175 -2.28 -15.10 5.27
N TRP A 176 -1.13 -15.48 5.82
CA TRP A 176 -1.04 -16.20 7.09
C TRP A 176 -1.43 -15.30 8.28
N LEU A 177 -0.95 -14.05 8.32
CA LEU A 177 -1.30 -13.06 9.35
C LEU A 177 -2.80 -12.73 9.34
N PHE A 178 -3.41 -12.63 8.15
CA PHE A 178 -4.85 -12.40 8.02
C PHE A 178 -5.72 -13.56 8.50
N ALA A 179 -5.12 -14.74 8.69
CA ALA A 179 -5.77 -15.93 9.24
C ALA A 179 -5.34 -16.24 10.68
N ALA A 180 -4.67 -15.30 11.36
CA ALA A 180 -4.37 -15.37 12.79
C ALA A 180 -5.63 -15.15 13.64
N ASP A 181 -5.55 -15.47 14.93
CA ASP A 181 -6.68 -15.37 15.87
C ASP A 181 -7.07 -13.90 16.10
N GLU A 182 -6.08 -13.00 16.14
CA GLU A 182 -6.24 -11.54 16.13
C GLU A 182 -5.57 -10.95 14.88
N PRO A 183 -6.23 -10.98 13.71
CA PRO A 183 -5.60 -10.60 12.46
C PRO A 183 -5.49 -9.07 12.32
N PRO A 184 -4.39 -8.53 11.77
CA PRO A 184 -4.31 -7.11 11.44
C PRO A 184 -5.31 -6.74 10.36
N ARG A 185 -5.63 -5.45 10.24
CA ARG A 185 -6.43 -4.93 9.13
C ARG A 185 -5.59 -4.84 7.86
N TYR A 186 -4.37 -4.34 7.99
CA TYR A 186 -3.45 -4.11 6.89
C TYR A 186 -2.09 -4.77 7.15
N VAL A 187 -1.47 -5.24 6.08
CA VAL A 187 -0.06 -5.61 6.06
C VAL A 187 0.65 -4.74 5.02
N LEU A 188 1.66 -3.99 5.46
CA LEU A 188 2.59 -3.31 4.58
C LEU A 188 3.72 -4.27 4.23
N ILE A 189 3.82 -4.64 2.96
CA ILE A 189 4.94 -5.45 2.45
C ILE A 189 5.97 -4.47 1.88
N LEU A 190 7.11 -4.39 2.55
CA LEU A 190 8.23 -3.53 2.16
C LEU A 190 9.17 -4.33 1.26
N ALA A 191 9.21 -3.98 -0.02
CA ALA A 191 10.08 -4.60 -1.02
C ALA A 191 11.09 -3.56 -1.55
N GLY A 192 11.75 -2.83 -0.64
CA GLY A 192 12.72 -1.79 -0.98
C GLY A 192 12.14 -0.64 -1.79
N GLY A 193 12.31 -0.68 -3.11
CA GLY A 193 11.79 0.34 -4.03
C GLY A 193 10.28 0.33 -4.22
N VAL A 194 9.58 -0.67 -3.67
CA VAL A 194 8.13 -0.79 -3.69
C VAL A 194 7.55 -1.01 -2.30
N VAL A 195 6.42 -0.37 -2.03
CA VAL A 195 5.59 -0.67 -0.86
C VAL A 195 4.24 -1.18 -1.34
N ILE A 196 3.80 -2.33 -0.81
CA ILE A 196 2.49 -2.92 -1.09
C ILE A 196 1.64 -2.79 0.16
N LEU A 197 0.41 -2.32 -0.02
CA LEU A 197 -0.63 -2.32 1.00
C LEU A 197 -1.59 -3.49 0.73
N ALA A 198 -1.46 -4.54 1.53
CA ALA A 198 -2.41 -5.64 1.57
C ALA A 198 -3.53 -5.31 2.58
N ASP A 199 -4.79 -5.35 2.15
CA ASP A 199 -5.97 -5.21 3.00
C ASP A 199 -6.62 -6.57 3.20
N ARG A 200 -6.82 -6.96 4.46
CA ARG A 200 -7.45 -8.24 4.83
C ARG A 200 -8.75 -8.52 4.07
N MET A 201 -9.55 -7.49 3.80
CA MET A 201 -10.87 -7.64 3.20
C MET A 201 -10.84 -7.96 1.71
N THR A 202 -9.73 -7.68 1.02
CA THR A 202 -9.66 -7.80 -0.44
C THR A 202 -8.42 -8.56 -0.93
N TRP A 203 -7.48 -8.86 -0.03
CA TRP A 203 -6.24 -9.58 -0.35
C TRP A 203 -6.51 -10.96 -0.98
N GLY A 204 -7.48 -11.70 -0.43
CA GLY A 204 -7.89 -13.01 -0.98
C GLY A 204 -8.47 -12.96 -2.39
N GLU A 205 -8.83 -11.77 -2.88
CA GLU A 205 -9.31 -11.52 -4.24
C GLU A 205 -8.20 -10.99 -5.16
N GLY A 206 -6.96 -10.88 -4.67
CA GLY A 206 -5.83 -10.34 -5.41
C GLY A 206 -5.90 -8.82 -5.61
N ARG A 207 -6.70 -8.11 -4.80
CA ARG A 207 -6.84 -6.65 -4.85
C ARG A 207 -6.01 -5.98 -3.76
N TYR A 208 -5.14 -5.06 -4.18
CA TYR A 208 -4.22 -4.35 -3.31
C TYR A 208 -3.77 -3.03 -3.96
N LEU A 209 -3.14 -2.17 -3.17
CA LEU A 209 -2.38 -1.02 -3.68
C LEU A 209 -0.88 -1.31 -3.60
N ALA A 210 -0.15 -0.80 -4.58
CA ALA A 210 1.31 -0.74 -4.53
C ALA A 210 1.80 0.61 -5.00
N VAL A 211 2.94 1.05 -4.49
CA VAL A 211 3.61 2.28 -4.93
C VAL A 211 5.06 2.01 -5.29
N SER A 212 5.49 2.49 -6.46
CA SER A 212 6.89 2.56 -6.86
C SER A 212 7.52 3.85 -6.33
N LEU A 213 8.47 3.73 -5.41
CA LEU A 213 9.20 4.86 -4.84
C LEU A 213 10.20 5.46 -5.84
N ASP A 214 10.77 4.65 -6.74
CA ASP A 214 11.60 5.14 -7.87
C ASP A 214 10.82 6.17 -8.70
N ILE A 215 9.57 5.85 -9.08
CA ILE A 215 8.73 6.75 -9.89
C ILE A 215 8.24 7.93 -9.04
N ALA A 216 7.73 7.67 -7.82
CA ALA A 216 7.16 8.70 -6.96
C ALA A 216 8.16 9.78 -6.58
N LEU A 217 9.37 9.38 -6.16
CA LEU A 217 10.41 10.29 -5.68
C LEU A 217 11.24 10.88 -6.82
N GLY A 218 11.35 10.20 -7.97
CA GLY A 218 12.19 10.62 -9.09
C GLY A 218 11.71 11.89 -9.81
N ARG A 219 10.42 12.20 -9.73
CA ARG A 219 9.82 13.37 -10.38
C ARG A 219 10.22 14.69 -9.71
N SER A 220 10.32 15.77 -10.49
CA SER A 220 10.50 17.14 -9.96
C SER A 220 9.14 17.73 -9.50
N THR A 221 9.17 18.95 -8.97
CA THR A 221 8.15 19.65 -8.16
C THR A 221 6.68 19.68 -8.66
N ALA A 222 6.37 19.17 -9.86
CA ALA A 222 5.00 18.88 -10.31
C ALA A 222 4.40 17.60 -9.68
N ALA A 223 5.15 16.87 -8.85
CA ALA A 223 4.76 15.63 -8.17
C ALA A 223 4.17 15.81 -6.75
N SER A 224 3.87 17.04 -6.31
CA SER A 224 3.33 17.26 -4.95
C SER A 224 2.00 16.54 -4.72
N SER A 225 1.10 16.57 -5.71
CA SER A 225 -0.22 15.93 -5.59
C SER A 225 -0.16 14.40 -5.60
N GLU A 226 0.83 13.82 -6.29
CA GLU A 226 1.04 12.37 -6.30
C GLU A 226 1.63 11.92 -4.96
N ILE A 227 2.64 12.64 -4.41
CA ILE A 227 3.15 12.40 -3.04
C ILE A 227 2.05 12.58 -1.99
N GLU A 228 1.21 13.60 -2.12
CA GLU A 228 0.04 13.82 -1.26
C GLU A 228 -0.93 12.62 -1.31
N THR A 229 -1.15 12.06 -2.50
CA THR A 229 -2.01 10.89 -2.67
C THR A 229 -1.37 9.64 -2.06
N ILE A 230 -0.07 9.42 -2.28
CA ILE A 230 0.66 8.29 -1.67
C ILE A 230 0.61 8.39 -0.16
N ALA A 231 0.94 9.56 0.41
CA ALA A 231 0.82 9.81 1.84
C ALA A 231 -0.61 9.48 2.32
N ALA A 232 -1.63 9.97 1.63
CA ALA A 232 -3.01 9.76 2.04
C ALA A 232 -3.51 8.31 1.92
N LEU A 233 -2.78 7.43 1.22
CA LEU A 233 -3.16 6.03 1.06
C LEU A 233 -2.30 5.06 1.89
N PHE A 234 -1.05 5.41 2.18
CA PHE A 234 -0.07 4.52 2.80
C PHE A 234 0.43 4.98 4.17
N SER A 235 0.10 6.19 4.64
CA SER A 235 0.62 6.70 5.90
C SER A 235 -0.08 6.14 7.13
N ALA A 236 0.57 6.25 8.29
CA ALA A 236 -0.02 6.01 9.60
C ALA A 236 -1.34 6.79 9.76
N ASP A 237 -1.37 8.08 9.38
CA ASP A 237 -2.56 8.94 9.46
C ASP A 237 -3.77 8.44 8.64
N SER A 238 -3.57 7.49 7.72
CA SER A 238 -4.63 6.91 6.89
C SER A 238 -4.98 5.47 7.29
N LEU A 239 -3.98 4.70 7.73
CA LEU A 239 -4.10 3.28 8.03
C LEU A 239 -4.41 2.98 9.50
N LEU A 240 -4.15 3.93 10.39
CA LEU A 240 -4.44 3.80 11.82
C LEU A 240 -5.79 4.44 12.17
N PRO A 241 -6.53 3.85 13.12
CA PRO A 241 -7.68 4.51 13.72
C PRO A 241 -7.28 5.87 14.31
N PRO A 242 -8.12 6.93 14.17
CA PRO A 242 -7.88 8.20 14.83
C PRO A 242 -7.83 8.07 16.36
N GLU A 243 -7.10 8.96 17.03
CA GLU A 243 -7.06 9.01 18.51
C GLU A 243 -8.44 9.22 19.14
N GLU A 244 -9.33 9.96 18.47
CA GLU A 244 -10.71 10.18 18.93
C GLU A 244 -11.60 8.93 18.79
N GLY A 245 -11.07 7.85 18.19
CA GLY A 245 -11.80 6.63 17.87
C GLY A 245 -12.58 6.72 16.56
N GLY A 246 -12.90 5.56 15.99
CA GLY A 246 -13.58 5.46 14.69
C GLY A 246 -12.88 4.49 13.76
N ALA A 247 -13.33 4.46 12.50
CA ALA A 247 -12.66 3.72 11.45
C ALA A 247 -11.42 4.48 10.99
N GLU A 248 -10.41 3.75 10.52
CA GLU A 248 -9.27 4.34 9.82
C GLU A 248 -9.72 5.17 8.60
N PRO A 249 -9.08 6.33 8.30
CA PRO A 249 -9.48 7.16 7.16
C PRO A 249 -9.48 6.42 5.82
N LEU A 250 -8.58 5.46 5.61
CA LEU A 250 -8.58 4.66 4.38
C LEU A 250 -9.86 3.84 4.21
N ALA A 251 -10.43 3.30 5.29
CA ALA A 251 -11.69 2.56 5.24
C ALA A 251 -12.87 3.46 4.87
N GLU A 252 -12.86 4.72 5.29
CA GLU A 252 -13.84 5.70 4.85
C GLU A 252 -13.73 6.01 3.35
N LEU A 253 -12.51 6.20 2.85
CA LEU A 253 -12.25 6.39 1.41
C LEU A 253 -12.74 5.18 0.59
N LEU A 254 -12.47 3.96 1.05
CA LEU A 254 -12.95 2.72 0.40
C LEU A 254 -14.47 2.63 0.40
N SER A 255 -15.11 2.99 1.51
CA SER A 255 -16.56 3.05 1.62
C SER A 255 -17.15 4.07 0.65
N GLY A 256 -16.51 5.24 0.51
CA GLY A 256 -16.84 6.25 -0.49
C GLY A 256 -16.73 5.72 -1.93
N SER A 257 -15.65 4.98 -2.23
CA SER A 257 -15.43 4.36 -3.55
C SER A 257 -16.53 3.37 -3.93
N ARG A 258 -16.94 2.51 -2.97
CA ARG A 258 -18.02 1.53 -3.17
C ARG A 258 -19.36 2.23 -3.38
N ALA A 259 -19.68 3.24 -2.57
CA ALA A 259 -20.92 4.01 -2.70
C ALA A 259 -21.05 4.72 -4.05
N VAL A 260 -19.95 5.20 -4.63
CA VAL A 260 -19.95 5.77 -5.99
C VAL A 260 -20.29 4.71 -7.03
N GLY A 261 -19.68 3.52 -6.94
CA GLY A 261 -19.99 2.40 -7.83
C GLY A 261 -21.45 1.93 -7.72
N GLU A 262 -21.98 1.81 -6.49
CA GLU A 262 -23.36 1.38 -6.23
C GLU A 262 -24.39 2.38 -6.76
N ARG A 263 -24.18 3.69 -6.55
CA ARG A 263 -25.04 4.73 -7.13
C ARG A 263 -25.04 4.67 -8.64
N GLY A 264 -23.87 4.51 -9.26
CA GLY A 264 -23.74 4.32 -10.70
C GLY A 264 -24.56 3.15 -11.23
N ALA A 265 -24.45 1.99 -10.59
CA ALA A 265 -25.22 0.80 -10.94
C ALA A 265 -26.74 1.00 -10.72
N ALA A 266 -27.14 1.69 -9.65
CA ALA A 266 -28.53 2.01 -9.37
C ALA A 266 -29.14 2.95 -10.43
N THR A 267 -28.43 4.02 -10.82
CA THR A 267 -28.84 4.93 -11.90
C THR A 267 -29.07 4.18 -13.20
N LEU A 268 -28.14 3.29 -13.58
CA LEU A 268 -28.26 2.48 -14.80
C LEU A 268 -29.45 1.51 -14.78
N LYS A 269 -29.74 0.91 -13.62
CA LYS A 269 -30.94 0.07 -13.44
C LYS A 269 -32.22 0.90 -13.58
N GLN A 270 -32.23 2.11 -13.02
CA GLN A 270 -33.36 3.04 -13.06
C GLN A 270 -33.64 3.52 -14.49
N TRP A 271 -32.61 3.75 -15.30
CA TRP A 271 -32.76 4.15 -16.71
C TRP A 271 -33.27 3.01 -17.61
N HIS A 272 -33.43 1.80 -17.08
CA HIS A 272 -33.85 0.60 -17.81
C HIS A 272 -33.02 0.30 -19.08
N ILE A 273 -31.83 0.90 -19.23
CA ILE A 273 -30.94 0.69 -20.39
C ILE A 273 -30.54 -0.79 -20.50
N LEU A 274 -30.31 -1.43 -19.36
CA LEU A 274 -29.95 -2.85 -19.28
C LEU A 274 -31.07 -3.81 -19.72
N ARG A 275 -32.35 -3.39 -19.69
CA ARG A 275 -33.46 -4.23 -20.17
C ARG A 275 -33.55 -4.31 -21.69
N LYS A 276 -32.92 -3.38 -22.42
CA LYS A 276 -32.91 -3.37 -23.90
C LYS A 276 -31.54 -3.64 -24.52
N ALA A 277 -30.47 -3.61 -23.73
CA ALA A 277 -29.12 -3.84 -24.21
C ALA A 277 -28.85 -5.35 -24.40
N ARG A 278 -29.03 -5.86 -25.62
CA ARG A 278 -28.53 -7.20 -26.03
C ARG A 278 -27.06 -7.10 -26.44
N CYS A 279 -26.16 -6.89 -25.47
CA CYS A 279 -24.73 -6.88 -25.74
C CYS A 279 -23.97 -7.70 -24.70
N SER A 280 -22.76 -8.13 -25.06
CA SER A 280 -21.91 -8.96 -24.19
C SER A 280 -21.57 -8.21 -22.89
N PRO A 281 -21.36 -8.94 -21.77
CA PRO A 281 -20.98 -8.34 -20.49
C PRO A 281 -19.81 -7.35 -20.59
N SER A 282 -18.81 -7.66 -21.42
CA SER A 282 -17.65 -6.80 -21.69
C SER A 282 -18.01 -5.45 -22.33
N ARG A 283 -18.91 -5.44 -23.32
CA ARG A 283 -19.40 -4.20 -23.95
C ARG A 283 -20.25 -3.38 -22.98
N LEU A 284 -20.96 -4.08 -22.11
CA LEU A 284 -21.77 -3.47 -21.05
C LEU A 284 -20.89 -2.69 -20.07
N THR A 285 -19.77 -3.27 -19.63
CA THR A 285 -18.80 -2.58 -18.76
C THR A 285 -18.27 -1.29 -19.40
N THR A 286 -17.92 -1.32 -20.69
CA THR A 286 -17.45 -0.12 -21.41
C THR A 286 -18.52 0.97 -21.51
N VAL A 287 -19.78 0.59 -21.80
CA VAL A 287 -20.91 1.54 -21.89
C VAL A 287 -21.21 2.16 -20.53
N VAL A 288 -21.15 1.36 -19.46
CA VAL A 288 -21.33 1.83 -18.08
C VAL A 288 -20.25 2.85 -17.69
N GLN A 289 -18.98 2.58 -17.99
CA GLN A 289 -17.88 3.53 -17.75
C GLN A 289 -18.07 4.84 -18.53
N ALA A 290 -18.52 4.76 -19.79
CA ALA A 290 -18.81 5.94 -20.61
C ALA A 290 -19.98 6.77 -20.06
N ILE A 291 -21.06 6.13 -19.60
CA ILE A 291 -22.22 6.80 -18.99
C ILE A 291 -21.82 7.48 -17.68
N LEU A 292 -21.07 6.81 -16.82
CA LEU A 292 -20.56 7.40 -15.57
C LEU A 292 -19.67 8.61 -15.86
N THR A 293 -18.82 8.53 -16.87
CA THR A 293 -17.98 9.66 -17.29
C THR A 293 -18.81 10.86 -17.77
N LEU A 294 -19.94 10.63 -18.46
CA LEU A 294 -20.82 11.69 -18.98
C LEU A 294 -21.71 12.32 -17.91
N GLU A 295 -22.29 11.52 -17.01
CA GLU A 295 -23.17 12.04 -15.95
C GLU A 295 -22.41 12.93 -14.97
N TYR A 296 -21.16 12.54 -14.62
CA TYR A 296 -20.30 13.32 -13.73
C TYR A 296 -19.70 14.59 -14.37
N ARG A 297 -19.73 14.73 -15.71
CA ARG A 297 -19.38 15.99 -16.39
C ARG A 297 -20.54 17.00 -16.46
N SER A 298 -21.76 16.54 -16.21
CA SER A 298 -22.98 17.35 -16.31
C SER A 298 -23.46 17.96 -14.98
N ARG A 299 -22.69 17.76 -13.91
CA ARG A 299 -22.88 18.38 -12.58
C ARG A 299 -21.62 19.13 -12.19
#